data_AF-A0A1I1DF99-F1
#
_entry.id   AF-A0A1I1DF99-F1
#
_cell.length_a   1.000
_cell.length_b   1.000
_cell.length_c   1.000
_cell.angle_alpha   90.00
_cell.angle_beta   90.00
_cell.angle_gamma   90.00
#
_symmetry.space_group_name_H-M   'P 1'
#
loop_
_entity.id
_entity.type
_entity.pdbx_description
1 polymer ?
#
loop_
_entity_poly.entity_id
_entity_poly.type
_entity_poly.pdbx_seq_one_letter_code
_entity_poly.pdbx_strand_id
1 'polypeptide(L)'
;MADRSDLINQLAASMGGGHFAKTSVEESRFDAKTGTLYCNGMVISKSIAEKAIQHFEVLEKKCDVNDSTQREMAMIYRCASESIKLMQNPKIKQLMQEEVQKSGGK
;
A
#
# COMPACT_ATOMS: atom_id res chain seq x y z
N MET A 1 38.01 -10.29 -18.65
CA MET A 1 37.83 -9.03 -17.91
C MET A 1 36.91 -9.34 -16.75
N ALA A 2 37.48 -9.51 -15.55
CA ALA A 2 36.73 -9.75 -14.32
C ALA A 2 36.15 -8.41 -13.87
N ASP A 3 34.83 -8.32 -13.91
CA ASP A 3 34.09 -7.08 -13.80
C ASP A 3 34.18 -6.55 -12.36
N ARG A 4 34.45 -5.26 -12.22
CA ARG A 4 34.68 -4.54 -10.95
C ARG A 4 33.58 -4.80 -9.90
N SER A 5 32.39 -5.18 -10.38
CA SER A 5 31.24 -5.60 -9.60
C SER A 5 31.48 -6.85 -8.73
N ASP A 6 32.21 -7.85 -9.21
CA ASP A 6 32.49 -9.07 -8.41
C ASP A 6 33.43 -8.78 -7.23
N LEU A 7 34.39 -7.87 -7.43
CA LEU A 7 35.32 -7.44 -6.37
C LEU A 7 34.60 -6.66 -5.28
N ILE A 8 33.61 -5.86 -5.66
CA ILE A 8 32.76 -5.09 -4.73
C ILE A 8 31.86 -6.05 -3.93
N ASN A 9 31.28 -7.06 -4.58
CA ASN A 9 30.44 -8.05 -3.93
C ASN A 9 31.22 -8.93 -2.93
N GLN A 10 32.44 -9.33 -3.29
CA GLN A 10 33.32 -10.07 -2.38
C GLN A 10 33.77 -9.22 -1.18
N LEU A 11 34.02 -7.92 -1.39
CA LEU A 11 34.39 -7.01 -0.31
C LEU A 11 33.21 -6.77 0.66
N ALA A 12 32.00 -6.59 0.13
CA ALA A 12 30.78 -6.41 0.93
C ALA A 12 30.43 -7.66 1.75
N ALA A 13 30.60 -8.86 1.16
CA ALA A 13 30.42 -10.13 1.87
C ALA A 13 31.45 -10.32 2.99
N SER A 14 32.70 -9.90 2.77
CA SER A 14 33.80 -10.04 3.73
C SER A 14 33.67 -9.09 4.93
N MET A 15 32.96 -7.96 4.79
CA MET A 15 32.68 -7.00 5.87
C MET A 15 31.35 -7.28 6.61
N GLY A 16 30.72 -8.43 6.40
CA GLY A 16 29.49 -8.84 7.10
C GLY A 16 28.20 -8.20 6.57
N GLY A 17 28.24 -7.52 5.42
CA GLY A 17 27.07 -6.93 4.74
C GLY A 17 26.28 -7.97 3.94
N GLY A 18 25.92 -9.09 4.56
CA GLY A 18 25.13 -10.14 3.94
C GLY A 18 23.72 -9.65 3.60
N HIS A 19 23.39 -9.70 2.30
CA HIS A 19 22.06 -9.50 1.71
C HIS A 19 21.60 -8.04 1.57
N PHE A 20 22.18 -7.31 0.59
CA PHE A 20 21.35 -6.37 -0.17
C PHE A 20 20.42 -7.19 -1.07
N ALA A 21 19.32 -7.69 -0.48
CA ALA A 21 18.18 -8.12 -1.26
C ALA A 21 17.83 -6.97 -2.19
N LYS A 22 17.79 -7.24 -3.51
CA LYS A 22 17.37 -6.29 -4.55
C LYS A 22 16.12 -5.55 -4.06
N THR A 23 16.28 -4.31 -3.63
CA THR A 23 15.17 -3.41 -3.28
C THR A 23 14.59 -2.84 -4.57
N SER A 24 14.28 -3.72 -5.53
CA SER A 24 13.64 -3.31 -6.78
C SER A 24 12.14 -3.33 -6.54
N VAL A 25 11.59 -2.14 -6.37
CA VAL A 25 10.15 -1.85 -6.31
C VAL A 25 9.45 -2.50 -5.11
N GLU A 26 9.39 -1.78 -3.98
CA GLU A 26 8.46 -2.15 -2.90
C GLU A 26 7.03 -2.08 -3.45
N GLU A 27 6.51 -3.23 -3.87
CA GLU A 27 5.10 -3.38 -4.25
C GLU A 27 4.21 -2.82 -3.14
N SER A 28 3.12 -2.16 -3.53
CA SER A 28 2.19 -1.63 -2.56
C SER A 28 1.59 -2.79 -1.75
N ARG A 29 1.82 -2.80 -0.43
CA ARG A 29 1.33 -3.84 0.48
C ARG A 29 0.49 -3.26 1.61
N PHE A 30 -0.54 -3.98 2.01
CA PHE A 30 -1.33 -3.65 3.19
C PHE A 30 -1.00 -4.62 4.33
N ASP A 31 -0.54 -4.10 5.45
CA ASP A 31 -0.36 -4.89 6.67
C ASP A 31 -1.67 -4.91 7.45
N ALA A 32 -2.39 -6.02 7.35
CA ALA A 32 -3.67 -6.22 8.03
C ALA A 32 -3.56 -6.23 9.56
N LYS A 33 -2.37 -6.50 10.14
CA LYS A 33 -2.19 -6.50 11.61
C LYS A 33 -2.12 -5.07 12.14
N THR A 34 -1.32 -4.22 11.51
CA THR A 34 -1.12 -2.84 11.96
C THR A 34 -2.10 -1.85 11.32
N GLY A 35 -2.76 -2.24 10.22
CA GLY A 35 -3.57 -1.35 9.39
C GLY A 35 -2.74 -0.33 8.61
N THR A 36 -1.44 -0.62 8.42
CA THR A 36 -0.50 0.25 7.72
C THR A 36 -0.45 -0.11 6.25
N LEU A 37 -0.55 0.91 5.39
CA LEU A 37 -0.42 0.75 3.95
C LEU A 37 0.97 1.21 3.52
N TYR A 38 1.73 0.33 2.88
CA TYR A 38 3.02 0.65 2.28
C TYR A 38 2.78 0.85 0.79
N CYS A 39 3.08 2.02 0.26
CA CYS A 39 2.88 2.36 -1.15
C CYS A 39 4.15 3.00 -1.70
N ASN A 40 4.82 2.34 -2.66
CA ASN A 40 5.99 2.87 -3.37
C ASN A 40 7.06 3.48 -2.43
N GLY A 41 7.41 2.77 -1.35
CA GLY A 41 8.37 3.26 -0.35
C GLY A 41 7.81 4.24 0.70
N MET A 42 6.52 4.58 0.66
CA MET A 42 5.87 5.42 1.66
C MET A 42 5.01 4.61 2.62
N VAL A 43 5.10 4.96 3.90
CA VAL A 43 4.28 4.37 4.97
C VAL A 43 3.07 5.28 5.24
N ILE A 44 1.87 4.78 4.96
CA ILE A 44 0.61 5.44 5.24
C ILE A 44 0.01 4.79 6.48
N SER A 45 -0.03 5.55 7.58
CA SER A 45 -0.62 5.09 8.83
C SER A 45 -2.15 5.01 8.76
N LYS A 46 -2.74 4.23 9.66
CA LYS A 46 -4.19 4.16 9.86
C LYS A 46 -4.82 5.54 10.07
N SER A 47 -4.17 6.42 10.82
CA SER A 47 -4.67 7.78 11.08
C SER A 47 -4.71 8.67 9.83
N ILE A 48 -3.77 8.50 8.91
CA ILE A 48 -3.80 9.19 7.61
C ILE A 48 -4.91 8.61 6.74
N ALA A 49 -5.11 7.28 6.74
CA ALA A 49 -6.20 6.65 6.02
C ALA A 49 -7.59 7.12 6.51
N GLU A 50 -7.77 7.30 7.83
CA GLU A 50 -9.00 7.86 8.42
C GLU A 50 -9.23 9.32 7.99
N LYS A 51 -8.18 10.15 7.96
CA LYS A 51 -8.28 11.52 7.44
C LYS A 51 -8.62 11.56 5.95
N ALA A 52 -8.07 10.63 5.16
CA ALA A 52 -8.37 10.53 3.74
C ALA A 52 -9.85 10.20 3.50
N ILE A 53 -10.44 9.27 4.27
CA ILE A 53 -11.88 8.98 4.21
C ILE A 53 -12.69 10.26 4.43
N GLN A 54 -12.43 10.98 5.52
CA GLN A 54 -13.15 12.22 5.85
C GLN A 54 -13.00 13.28 4.75
N HIS A 55 -11.81 13.42 4.19
CA HIS A 55 -11.55 14.36 3.11
C HIS A 55 -12.40 14.06 1.88
N PHE A 56 -12.40 12.81 1.41
CA PHE A 56 -13.16 12.42 0.22
C PHE A 56 -14.67 12.46 0.45
N GLU A 57 -15.16 12.11 1.64
CA GLU A 57 -16.59 12.27 1.98
C GLU A 57 -17.04 13.74 1.97
N VAL A 58 -16.18 14.67 2.39
CA VAL A 58 -16.46 16.12 2.32
C VAL A 58 -16.48 16.59 0.87
N LEU A 59 -15.56 16.11 0.03
CA LEU A 59 -15.53 16.45 -1.39
C LEU A 59 -16.76 15.89 -2.14
N GLU A 60 -17.13 14.65 -1.86
CA GLU A 60 -18.34 14.03 -2.42
C GLU A 60 -19.60 14.84 -2.10
N LYS A 61 -19.76 15.27 -0.85
CA LYS A 61 -20.92 16.08 -0.41
C LYS A 61 -21.00 17.46 -1.07
N LYS A 62 -19.91 17.96 -1.64
CA LYS A 62 -19.86 19.26 -2.33
C LYS A 62 -20.23 19.15 -3.81
N CYS A 63 -20.29 17.95 -4.36
CA CYS A 63 -20.65 17.76 -5.76
C CYS A 63 -22.15 17.97 -6.00
N ASP A 64 -22.49 18.69 -7.06
CA ASP A 64 -23.86 18.75 -7.57
C ASP A 64 -24.16 17.51 -8.42
N VAL A 65 -25.15 16.72 -8.01
CA VAL A 65 -25.55 15.49 -8.71
C VAL A 65 -26.30 15.74 -10.02
N ASN A 66 -26.76 16.98 -10.24
CA ASN A 66 -27.45 17.37 -11.47
C ASN A 66 -26.46 17.74 -12.59
N ASP A 67 -25.22 18.10 -12.25
CA ASP A 67 -24.13 18.30 -13.20
C ASP A 67 -23.46 16.96 -13.50
N SER A 68 -23.40 16.56 -14.77
CA SER A 68 -22.86 15.26 -15.18
C SER A 68 -21.40 15.07 -14.79
N THR A 69 -20.60 16.13 -14.84
CA THR A 69 -19.17 16.11 -14.53
C THR A 69 -18.97 15.99 -13.02
N GLN A 70 -19.72 16.76 -12.24
CA GLN A 70 -19.64 16.70 -10.79
C GLN A 70 -20.20 15.38 -10.24
N ARG A 71 -21.20 14.79 -10.90
CA ARG A 71 -21.68 13.44 -10.57
C ARG A 71 -20.61 12.37 -10.78
N GLU A 72 -19.84 12.44 -11.87
CA GLU A 72 -18.70 11.55 -12.07
C GLU A 72 -17.65 11.74 -10.98
N MET A 73 -17.33 12.99 -10.62
CA MET A 73 -16.41 13.29 -9.51
C MET A 73 -16.90 12.73 -8.17
N ALA A 74 -18.20 12.86 -7.86
CA ALA A 74 -18.80 12.27 -6.67
C ALA A 74 -18.58 10.75 -6.62
N MET A 75 -18.72 10.06 -7.75
CA MET A 75 -18.46 8.63 -7.86
C MET A 75 -16.98 8.27 -7.65
N ILE A 76 -16.05 9.10 -8.14
CA ILE A 76 -14.61 8.92 -7.92
C ILE A 76 -14.27 9.08 -6.43
N TYR A 77 -14.78 10.13 -5.77
CA TYR A 77 -14.56 10.35 -4.34
C TYR A 77 -15.16 9.23 -3.49
N ARG A 78 -16.35 8.76 -3.84
CA ARG A 78 -16.98 7.61 -3.20
C ARG A 78 -16.15 6.34 -3.38
N CYS A 79 -15.64 6.08 -4.58
CA CYS A 79 -14.79 4.93 -4.84
C CYS A 79 -13.54 4.96 -3.94
N ALA A 80 -12.89 6.12 -3.82
CA ALA A 80 -11.73 6.29 -2.96
C ALA A 80 -12.05 6.03 -1.48
N SER A 81 -13.10 6.67 -0.94
CA SER A 81 -13.46 6.51 0.48
C SER A 81 -13.90 5.09 0.82
N GLU A 82 -14.73 4.47 -0.02
CA GLU A 82 -15.21 3.10 0.20
C GLU A 82 -14.10 2.06 0.04
N SER A 83 -13.16 2.24 -0.89
CA SER A 83 -11.98 1.36 -1.02
C SER A 83 -11.14 1.37 0.26
N ILE A 84 -10.91 2.55 0.84
CA ILE A 84 -10.16 2.67 2.10
C ILE A 84 -10.92 2.00 3.26
N LYS A 85 -12.24 2.19 3.35
CA LYS A 85 -13.08 1.50 4.35
C LYS A 85 -13.06 -0.01 4.18
N LEU A 86 -13.11 -0.50 2.94
CA LEU A 86 -13.10 -1.93 2.62
C LEU A 86 -11.80 -2.59 3.09
N MET A 87 -10.63 -1.97 2.84
CA MET A 87 -9.35 -2.46 3.37
C MET A 87 -9.31 -2.51 4.90
N GLN A 88 -10.08 -1.63 5.55
CA GLN A 88 -10.16 -1.59 7.01
C GLN A 88 -11.18 -2.58 7.59
N ASN A 89 -12.04 -3.18 6.76
CA ASN A 89 -13.11 -4.07 7.18
C ASN A 89 -12.53 -5.34 7.86
N PRO A 90 -12.99 -5.70 9.07
CA PRO A 90 -12.48 -6.86 9.79
C PRO A 90 -12.57 -8.18 9.01
N LYS A 91 -13.63 -8.39 8.23
CA LYS A 91 -13.79 -9.60 7.41
C LYS A 91 -12.75 -9.67 6.30
N ILE A 92 -12.50 -8.54 5.64
CA ILE A 92 -11.49 -8.43 4.57
C ILE A 92 -10.09 -8.61 5.15
N LYS A 93 -9.81 -8.03 6.32
CA LYS A 93 -8.55 -8.24 7.03
C LYS A 93 -8.30 -9.71 7.37
N GLN A 94 -9.32 -10.42 7.83
CA GLN A 94 -9.22 -11.86 8.11
C GLN A 94 -8.91 -12.65 6.85
N LEU A 95 -9.64 -12.41 5.75
CA LEU A 95 -9.38 -13.07 4.46
C LEU A 95 -7.96 -12.81 3.96
N MET A 96 -7.48 -11.56 4.03
CA MET A 96 -6.11 -11.21 3.65
C MET A 96 -5.05 -11.91 4.52
N GLN A 97 -5.30 -12.06 5.83
CA GLN A 97 -4.39 -12.78 6.73
C GLN A 97 -4.35 -14.28 6.41
N GLU A 98 -5.49 -14.88 6.07
CA GLU A 98 -5.59 -16.28 5.67
C GLU A 98 -4.85 -16.57 4.35
N GLU A 99 -4.91 -15.67 3.37
CA GLU A 99 -4.18 -15.82 2.10
C GLU A 99 -2.65 -15.74 2.28
N VAL A 100 -2.18 -14.85 3.15
CA VAL A 100 -0.74 -14.76 3.49
C VAL A 100 -0.27 -16.05 4.19
N GLN A 101 -1.09 -16.63 5.06
CA GLN A 101 -0.75 -17.90 5.73
C GLN A 101 -0.73 -19.09 4.76
N LYS A 102 -1.61 -19.11 3.76
CA LYS A 102 -1.65 -20.16 2.73
C LYS A 102 -0.49 -20.07 1.72
N SER A 103 0.01 -18.87 1.44
CA SER A 103 1.10 -18.64 0.47
C SER A 103 2.51 -18.77 1.06
N GLY A 104 2.68 -18.59 2.38
CA GLY A 104 3.96 -18.74 3.08
C GLY A 104 4.33 -20.19 3.50
N GLY A 105 3.51 -21.18 3.14
CA GLY A 105 3.73 -22.59 3.43
C GLY A 105 4.24 -23.38 2.21
N LYS A 106 5.46 -23.08 1.75
CA LYS A 106 6.25 -23.97 0.88
C LYS A 106 7.72 -23.89 1.25
#